data_AF-A0A1D6F7V0-F1
#
_entry.id   AF-A0A1D6F7V0-F1
#
_cell.length_a   1.000
_cell.length_b   1.000
_cell.length_c   1.000
_cell.angle_alpha   90.00
_cell.angle_beta   90.00
_cell.angle_gamma   90.00
#
_symmetry.space_group_name_H-M   'P 1'
#
loop_
_entity.id
_entity.type
_entity.pdbx_description
1 polymer ?
#
loop_
_entity_poly.entity_id
_entity_poly.type
_entity_poly.pdbx_seq_one_letter_code
_entity_poly.pdbx_strand_id
1 'polypeptide(L)'
;MSSPCVSHQQQVRLRLRAASRLPAPDTASFAPPAPRRLRVAHAAMSAKAPLGVAPAEEGAGTPGQQAVLGQMVEDAAVWCAVHGLVVGDRANQRSGTVPGVGLVHAPFSLLPARFPASFFNQACELAPIFNELVDRVSLDGEFLQAALSRQVLNSIHWILLVNSGLSFSNFRTKQVDEFTSRLLEIHDKMMSINKKEDIRLGLHRSDYMLDSETNSLLQIELNTIASSFPGLGSLVSELHRTLLKQYGKVLGLDPKRIPQNWAATQFAEALGRAWAEYNNDSAVVLMVVQPEERNMYDQYCLVNHLKESYPFLSITYGVATIRKTLAQVEAQGQVLTDGTLVVDGRTVAVVYFRAGYAPTDYPSEAEWRARLLMEQSSAVKCPSIAYHLVGTKKIQQELAKPNVLERFLDNKDDIAKLRKSFAGLWSLDNEEIVRSAIQKPNLFVLKPQREGGGNNIYGQDLQDTLIKLQKEQGEALAAYILMQRIFPKASLTPLVRGGDCFEDLTISELGIYGAYLRNRDKVILNNQSGYLMRTKVSSSNEGGVAAGFAVLDSVLLTDELGITLCDEYGNLPLIVDGEGRLFGLAWEGVCFEQAWACAVSSTAFAAKLAAMLSATPQTDKLTWAAFGGAYDF
;
A
#
# COMPACT_ATOMS: atom_id res chain seq x y z
N MET A 1 -20.31 45.07 30.81
CA MET A 1 -19.75 46.43 30.88
C MET A 1 -18.24 46.26 31.05
N SER A 2 -17.50 46.08 29.95
CA SER A 2 -16.80 47.12 29.15
C SER A 2 -15.42 47.49 29.72
N SER A 3 -14.39 47.02 28.99
CA SER A 3 -12.97 47.45 28.85
C SER A 3 -12.78 49.00 28.76
N PRO A 4 -11.57 49.61 28.54
CA PRO A 4 -10.26 49.12 28.02
C PRO A 4 -8.99 49.70 28.73
N CYS A 5 -7.77 49.14 28.64
CA CYS A 5 -6.76 48.89 27.57
C CYS A 5 -5.72 50.05 27.36
N VAL A 6 -4.53 49.66 26.87
CA VAL A 6 -3.39 50.43 26.28
C VAL A 6 -2.27 50.87 27.25
N SER A 7 -0.98 50.91 26.89
CA SER A 7 -0.02 50.05 26.18
C SER A 7 1.38 50.62 26.50
N HIS A 8 2.42 49.78 26.49
CA HIS A 8 3.82 50.18 26.68
C HIS A 8 4.51 50.39 25.32
N GLN A 9 5.17 51.55 25.15
CA GLN A 9 6.22 51.79 24.15
C GLN A 9 7.31 52.70 24.74
N GLN A 10 8.54 52.55 24.20
CA GLN A 10 9.80 53.29 24.46
C GLN A 10 10.65 52.72 25.63
N GLN A 11 11.97 52.50 25.55
CA GLN A 11 13.07 53.11 24.76
C GLN A 11 14.33 52.17 24.94
N VAL A 12 15.18 51.79 23.97
CA VAL A 12 16.18 52.54 23.16
C VAL A 12 17.67 52.31 23.58
N ARG A 13 18.52 52.02 22.57
CA ARG A 13 19.92 52.47 22.32
C ARG A 13 21.19 51.63 22.63
N LEU A 14 21.89 51.40 21.51
CA LEU A 14 23.29 51.75 21.16
C LEU A 14 24.46 51.19 21.98
N ARG A 15 25.36 50.46 21.28
CA ARG A 15 26.79 50.81 21.17
C ARG A 15 27.44 50.13 19.94
N LEU A 16 28.01 50.94 19.06
CA LEU A 16 28.88 50.59 17.93
C LEU A 16 30.04 51.60 17.90
N ARG A 17 31.18 51.18 17.32
CA ARG A 17 32.50 51.83 17.07
C ARG A 17 33.61 51.36 18.01
N ALA A 18 34.82 50.99 17.58
CA ALA A 18 35.54 51.15 16.30
C ALA A 18 36.59 50.00 16.16
N ALA A 19 36.69 49.31 15.03
CA ALA A 19 37.54 49.55 13.85
C ALA A 19 39.02 49.12 14.00
N SER A 20 39.48 48.17 13.16
CA SER A 20 40.55 48.41 12.17
C SER A 20 40.99 47.13 11.40
N ARG A 21 41.17 47.31 10.08
CA ARG A 21 41.99 46.57 9.09
C ARG A 21 41.47 45.23 8.51
N LEU A 22 40.87 45.37 7.32
CA LEU A 22 40.91 44.40 6.21
C LEU A 22 42.26 44.49 5.47
N PRO A 23 42.70 43.40 4.83
CA PRO A 23 43.41 43.48 3.56
C PRO A 23 42.56 42.91 2.41
N ALA A 24 42.68 43.56 1.24
CA ALA A 24 42.14 43.15 -0.06
C ALA A 24 43.17 42.26 -0.81
N PRO A 25 42.81 41.65 -1.96
CA PRO A 25 43.30 40.35 -2.41
C PRO A 25 44.65 40.41 -3.14
N ASP A 26 45.46 39.35 -2.97
CA ASP A 26 46.64 39.12 -3.81
C ASP A 26 46.23 38.51 -5.15
N THR A 27 46.54 39.24 -6.21
CA THR A 27 46.59 38.77 -7.59
C THR A 27 47.85 37.92 -7.79
N ALA A 28 47.69 36.60 -7.91
CA ALA A 28 48.72 35.72 -8.44
C ALA A 28 48.11 34.78 -9.48
N SER A 29 48.62 34.91 -10.71
CA SER A 29 48.32 34.10 -11.87
C SER A 29 48.60 32.62 -11.63
N PHE A 30 47.60 31.75 -11.78
CA PHE A 30 47.82 30.32 -12.01
C PHE A 30 46.82 29.79 -13.05
N ALA A 31 47.37 29.38 -14.18
CA ALA A 31 46.67 28.66 -15.24
C ALA A 31 46.16 27.29 -14.72
N PRO A 32 45.06 26.74 -15.26
CA PRO A 32 44.53 25.45 -14.81
C PRO A 32 45.45 24.30 -15.23
N PRO A 33 45.79 23.35 -14.34
CA PRO A 33 46.46 22.13 -14.77
C PRO A 33 45.44 21.16 -15.38
N ALA A 34 45.80 20.53 -16.49
CA ALA A 34 45.05 19.45 -17.11
C ALA A 34 44.85 18.26 -16.12
N PRO A 35 43.72 17.52 -16.21
CA PRO A 35 43.39 16.49 -15.23
C PRO A 35 44.36 15.30 -15.34
N ARG A 36 45.20 15.11 -14.31
CA ARG A 36 45.95 13.88 -14.09
C ARG A 36 45.01 12.79 -13.58
N ARG A 37 44.83 11.74 -14.38
CA ARG A 37 44.20 10.47 -13.96
C ARG A 37 45.00 9.84 -12.82
N LEU A 38 44.52 9.96 -11.59
CA LEU A 38 44.96 9.16 -10.46
C LEU A 38 43.92 8.07 -10.21
N ARG A 39 44.28 6.84 -10.57
CA ARG A 39 43.58 5.62 -10.16
C ARG A 39 43.68 5.51 -8.64
N VAL A 40 42.57 5.69 -7.94
CA VAL A 40 42.40 5.24 -6.56
C VAL A 40 41.53 3.99 -6.58
N ALA A 41 42.05 2.93 -5.96
CA ALA A 41 41.47 1.60 -5.95
C ALA A 41 40.14 1.57 -5.20
N HIS A 42 39.09 1.09 -5.87
CA HIS A 42 37.86 0.63 -5.23
C HIS A 42 38.12 -0.74 -4.59
N ALA A 43 38.10 -0.79 -3.26
CA ALA A 43 38.01 -2.04 -2.51
C ALA A 43 36.57 -2.22 -2.02
N ALA A 44 35.91 -3.22 -2.64
CA ALA A 44 34.83 -4.08 -2.17
C ALA A 44 33.78 -3.55 -1.17
N MET A 45 32.53 -3.48 -1.63
CA MET A 45 31.43 -4.37 -1.21
C MET A 45 30.19 -4.10 -2.08
N SER A 46 30.06 -4.85 -3.18
CA SER A 46 28.84 -4.91 -3.99
C SER A 46 28.41 -6.37 -4.04
N ALA A 47 27.18 -6.65 -3.60
CA ALA A 47 26.51 -7.88 -3.98
C ALA A 47 26.44 -7.90 -5.51
N LYS A 48 27.07 -8.90 -6.13
CA LYS A 48 27.02 -9.12 -7.57
C LYS A 48 25.60 -9.54 -7.95
N ALA A 49 24.95 -8.77 -8.81
CA ALA A 49 23.85 -9.26 -9.62
C ALA A 49 24.32 -10.48 -10.46
N PRO A 50 23.46 -11.48 -10.73
CA PRO A 50 23.82 -12.57 -11.62
C PRO A 50 24.04 -12.01 -13.04
N LEU A 51 25.16 -12.39 -13.65
CA LEU A 51 25.45 -12.14 -15.06
C LEU A 51 24.64 -13.14 -15.91
N GLY A 52 23.80 -12.62 -16.81
CA GLY A 52 23.35 -13.37 -17.98
C GLY A 52 21.95 -13.02 -18.47
N VAL A 53 21.84 -12.00 -19.33
CA VAL A 53 21.27 -12.07 -20.70
C VAL A 53 21.94 -10.92 -21.47
N ALA A 54 22.38 -11.14 -22.72
CA ALA A 54 22.81 -10.05 -23.59
C ALA A 54 21.66 -9.03 -23.74
N PRO A 55 21.91 -7.71 -23.82
CA PRO A 55 20.85 -6.74 -24.04
C PRO A 55 20.10 -7.13 -25.31
N ALA A 56 18.78 -7.27 -25.20
CA ALA A 56 17.92 -7.36 -26.37
C ALA A 56 18.21 -6.14 -27.24
N GLU A 57 18.37 -6.34 -28.55
CA GLU A 57 18.58 -5.23 -29.48
C GLU A 57 17.50 -4.17 -29.25
N GLU A 58 17.96 -2.94 -28.98
CA GLU A 58 17.09 -1.78 -28.82
C GLU A 58 16.18 -1.68 -30.05
N GLY A 59 14.89 -1.91 -29.85
CA GLY A 59 13.88 -1.39 -30.76
C GLY A 59 13.95 0.13 -30.64
N ALA A 60 14.84 0.76 -31.41
CA ALA A 60 15.01 2.20 -31.41
C ALA A 60 13.68 2.85 -31.80
N GLY A 61 12.97 3.37 -30.80
CA GLY A 61 11.84 4.25 -31.03
C GLY A 61 12.26 5.36 -32.01
N THR A 62 11.32 5.83 -32.82
CA THR A 62 11.63 6.92 -33.76
C THR A 62 12.29 8.09 -33.01
N PRO A 63 13.24 8.83 -33.60
CA PRO A 63 13.96 9.91 -32.90
C PRO A 63 13.05 10.91 -32.16
N GLY A 64 11.82 11.12 -32.66
CA GLY A 64 10.80 11.93 -32.00
C GLY A 64 10.25 11.32 -30.70
N GLN A 65 10.07 10.00 -30.63
CA GLN A 65 9.59 9.31 -29.41
C GLN A 65 10.64 9.32 -28.29
N GLN A 66 11.92 9.16 -28.63
CA GLN A 66 13.02 9.25 -27.65
C GLN A 66 13.16 10.68 -27.09
N ALA A 67 13.01 11.70 -27.94
CA ALA A 67 13.03 13.10 -27.50
C ALA A 67 11.86 13.43 -26.56
N VAL A 68 10.66 12.92 -26.85
CA VAL A 68 9.48 13.08 -25.99
C VAL A 68 9.68 12.38 -24.65
N LEU A 69 10.23 11.17 -24.64
CA LEU A 69 10.52 10.43 -23.41
C LEU A 69 11.52 11.17 -22.51
N GLY A 70 12.60 11.69 -23.08
CA GLY A 70 13.59 12.48 -22.34
C GLY A 70 12.97 13.73 -21.69
N GLN A 71 12.13 14.45 -22.43
CA GLN A 71 11.42 15.62 -21.91
C GLN A 71 10.44 15.25 -20.79
N MET A 72 9.72 14.13 -20.93
CA MET A 72 8.80 13.64 -19.90
C MET A 72 9.52 13.30 -18.59
N VAL A 73 10.72 12.71 -18.66
CA VAL A 73 11.52 12.37 -17.47
C VAL A 73 11.95 13.64 -16.73
N GLU A 74 12.40 14.66 -17.46
CA GLU A 74 12.77 15.96 -16.88
C GLU A 74 11.56 16.63 -16.21
N ASP A 75 10.43 16.73 -16.92
CA ASP A 75 9.18 17.30 -16.39
C ASP A 75 8.69 16.55 -15.15
N ALA A 76 8.77 15.21 -15.17
CA ALA A 76 8.38 14.38 -14.03
C ALA A 76 9.29 14.60 -12.82
N ALA A 77 10.61 14.66 -13.01
CA ALA A 77 11.55 14.92 -11.93
C ALA A 77 11.35 16.31 -11.31
N VAL A 78 11.11 17.33 -12.13
CA VAL A 78 10.75 18.69 -11.68
C VAL A 78 9.45 18.66 -10.90
N TRP A 79 8.42 18.00 -11.45
CA TRP A 79 7.12 17.87 -10.78
C TRP A 79 7.25 17.23 -9.41
N CYS A 80 8.02 16.14 -9.28
CA CYS A 80 8.28 15.46 -8.02
C CYS A 80 8.89 16.40 -6.96
N ALA A 81 9.88 17.20 -7.35
CA ALA A 81 10.53 18.14 -6.44
C ALA A 81 9.57 19.27 -5.98
N VAL A 82 8.73 19.78 -6.89
CA VAL A 82 7.79 20.87 -6.60
C VAL A 82 6.62 20.42 -5.73
N HIS A 83 6.15 19.17 -5.90
CA HIS A 83 4.95 18.66 -5.24
C HIS A 83 5.25 17.74 -4.04
N GLY A 84 6.52 17.48 -3.75
CA GLY A 84 6.93 16.69 -2.59
C GLY A 84 6.77 15.18 -2.77
N LEU A 85 6.81 14.66 -3.99
CA LEU A 85 6.94 13.21 -4.25
C LEU A 85 8.41 12.78 -4.01
N VAL A 86 8.84 12.88 -2.75
CA VAL A 86 10.24 12.75 -2.33
C VAL A 86 10.39 11.82 -1.13
N VAL A 87 11.59 11.25 -1.02
CA VAL A 87 12.05 10.45 0.12
C VAL A 87 13.45 10.93 0.53
N GLY A 88 13.88 10.50 1.72
CA GLY A 88 15.27 10.65 2.13
C GLY A 88 16.19 9.76 1.31
N ASP A 89 17.23 10.34 0.72
CA ASP A 89 18.26 9.64 -0.05
C ASP A 89 19.11 8.74 0.85
N ARG A 90 19.25 7.47 0.47
CA ARG A 90 20.09 6.50 1.18
C ARG A 90 21.57 6.89 1.19
N ALA A 91 22.05 7.61 0.18
CA ALA A 91 23.43 8.09 0.14
C ALA A 91 23.71 9.16 1.22
N ASN A 92 22.68 9.80 1.75
CA ASN A 92 22.80 10.78 2.82
C ASN A 92 22.36 10.19 4.16
N GLN A 93 23.29 10.03 5.10
CA GLN A 93 23.02 9.44 6.41
C GLN A 93 22.00 10.23 7.25
N ARG A 94 21.85 11.53 7.00
CA ARG A 94 20.94 12.41 7.75
C ARG A 94 19.51 12.41 7.20
N SER A 95 19.28 11.84 6.02
CA SER A 95 17.99 11.95 5.32
C SER A 95 16.84 11.20 6.00
N GLY A 96 17.17 10.21 6.84
CA GLY A 96 16.19 9.48 7.66
C GLY A 96 15.85 10.15 8.99
N THR A 97 16.60 11.17 9.42
CA THR A 97 16.46 11.79 10.75
C THR A 97 16.23 13.29 10.71
N VAL A 98 16.67 13.97 9.65
CA VAL A 98 16.57 15.42 9.48
C VAL A 98 15.70 15.74 8.26
N PRO A 99 14.47 16.26 8.48
CA PRO A 99 13.61 16.68 7.38
C PRO A 99 14.27 17.74 6.48
N GLY A 100 14.04 17.65 5.17
CA GLY A 100 14.51 18.63 4.18
C GLY A 100 15.98 18.50 3.76
N VAL A 101 16.72 17.51 4.26
CA VAL A 101 18.13 17.28 3.92
C VAL A 101 18.29 15.98 3.15
N GLY A 102 19.05 16.00 2.07
CA GLY A 102 19.33 14.80 1.25
C GLY A 102 18.05 14.22 0.66
N LEU A 103 17.27 15.05 -0.01
CA LEU A 103 16.04 14.63 -0.68
C LEU A 103 16.36 14.05 -2.06
N VAL A 104 15.63 13.01 -2.43
CA VAL A 104 15.55 12.49 -3.80
C VAL A 104 14.10 12.21 -4.12
N HIS A 105 13.70 12.28 -5.39
CA HIS A 105 12.36 11.84 -5.77
C HIS A 105 12.15 10.38 -5.36
N ALA A 106 10.93 10.02 -4.94
CA ALA A 106 10.60 8.62 -4.72
C ALA A 106 10.75 7.85 -6.04
N PRO A 107 11.27 6.61 -6.08
CA PRO A 107 11.26 5.79 -7.29
C PRO A 107 9.86 5.65 -7.87
N PHE A 108 9.66 5.90 -9.17
CA PHE A 108 8.35 5.81 -9.82
C PHE A 108 8.42 5.20 -11.22
N SER A 109 7.31 4.63 -11.70
CA SER A 109 7.10 4.35 -13.14
C SER A 109 6.78 5.67 -13.83
N LEU A 110 7.31 5.95 -15.02
CA LEU A 110 7.04 7.20 -15.72
C LEU A 110 5.61 7.30 -16.26
N LEU A 111 5.01 6.15 -16.57
CA LEU A 111 3.65 6.02 -17.08
C LEU A 111 2.83 5.05 -16.23
N PRO A 112 1.52 5.26 -16.11
CA PRO A 112 0.66 4.42 -15.28
C PRO A 112 0.53 2.99 -15.81
N ALA A 113 0.54 2.02 -14.89
CA ALA A 113 0.25 0.62 -15.21
C ALA A 113 -1.18 0.45 -15.74
N ARG A 114 -1.31 -0.29 -16.85
CA ARG A 114 -2.61 -0.66 -17.42
C ARG A 114 -3.29 -1.71 -16.55
N PHE A 115 -4.55 -1.47 -16.17
CA PHE A 115 -5.30 -2.41 -15.33
C PHE A 115 -6.78 -2.46 -15.71
N PRO A 116 -7.42 -3.64 -15.79
CA PRO A 116 -8.84 -3.75 -16.09
C PRO A 116 -9.73 -3.07 -15.03
N ALA A 117 -10.69 -2.25 -15.47
CA ALA A 117 -11.60 -1.55 -14.57
C ALA A 117 -12.52 -2.50 -13.80
N SER A 118 -12.90 -3.61 -14.42
CA SER A 118 -13.66 -4.70 -13.79
C SER A 118 -12.96 -5.21 -12.52
N PHE A 119 -11.66 -5.57 -12.64
CA PHE A 119 -10.86 -6.03 -11.50
C PHE A 119 -10.53 -4.90 -10.51
N PHE A 120 -10.35 -3.66 -10.96
CA PHE A 120 -10.16 -2.52 -10.06
C PHE A 120 -11.39 -2.31 -9.18
N ASN A 121 -12.59 -2.35 -9.78
CA ASN A 121 -13.84 -2.24 -9.07
C ASN A 121 -14.07 -3.44 -8.13
N GLN A 122 -13.76 -4.66 -8.57
CA GLN A 122 -13.77 -5.84 -7.70
C GLN A 122 -12.89 -5.64 -6.46
N ALA A 123 -11.66 -5.12 -6.64
CA ALA A 123 -10.75 -4.84 -5.53
C ALA A 123 -11.34 -3.77 -4.57
N CYS A 124 -11.97 -2.73 -5.13
CA CYS A 124 -12.61 -1.68 -4.35
C CYS A 124 -13.81 -2.19 -3.53
N GLU A 125 -14.63 -3.07 -4.10
CA GLU A 125 -15.77 -3.69 -3.41
C GLU A 125 -15.34 -4.55 -2.23
N LEU A 126 -14.15 -5.16 -2.28
CA LEU A 126 -13.62 -6.00 -1.22
C LEU A 126 -13.15 -5.21 0.01
N ALA A 127 -12.76 -3.94 -0.15
CA ALA A 127 -12.18 -3.15 0.93
C ALA A 127 -13.10 -3.02 2.18
N PRO A 128 -14.37 -2.60 2.06
CA PRO A 128 -15.25 -2.51 3.23
C PRO A 128 -15.60 -3.88 3.84
N ILE A 129 -15.54 -4.95 3.04
CA ILE A 129 -15.76 -6.32 3.50
C ILE A 129 -14.56 -6.79 4.34
N PHE A 130 -13.33 -6.55 3.86
CA PHE A 130 -12.11 -6.84 4.62
C PHE A 130 -12.02 -6.03 5.90
N ASN A 131 -12.41 -4.75 5.87
CA ASN A 131 -12.44 -3.91 7.07
C ASN A 131 -13.32 -4.53 8.18
N GLU A 132 -14.55 -4.94 7.83
CA GLU A 132 -15.45 -5.59 8.79
C GLU A 132 -14.89 -6.96 9.22
N LEU A 133 -14.34 -7.75 8.29
CA LEU A 133 -13.70 -9.02 8.63
C LEU A 133 -12.57 -8.84 9.65
N VAL A 134 -11.71 -7.84 9.46
CA VAL A 134 -10.61 -7.55 10.41
C VAL A 134 -11.17 -7.20 11.77
N ASP A 135 -12.18 -6.33 11.83
CA ASP A 135 -12.83 -5.96 13.09
C ASP A 135 -13.42 -7.18 13.81
N ARG A 136 -14.15 -8.03 13.09
CA ARG A 136 -14.83 -9.21 13.62
C ARG A 136 -13.85 -10.29 14.08
N VAL A 137 -12.78 -10.54 13.33
CA VAL A 137 -11.72 -11.48 13.73
C VAL A 137 -10.96 -10.96 14.96
N SER A 138 -10.74 -9.64 15.05
CA SER A 138 -10.03 -9.05 16.19
C SER A 138 -10.77 -9.19 17.53
N LEU A 139 -12.09 -9.39 17.49
CA LEU A 139 -12.92 -9.63 18.68
C LEU A 139 -12.83 -11.07 19.19
N ASP A 140 -12.44 -12.01 18.34
CA ASP A 140 -12.29 -13.43 18.69
C ASP A 140 -10.85 -13.69 19.16
N GLY A 141 -10.56 -13.23 20.39
CA GLY A 141 -9.25 -13.38 21.01
C GLY A 141 -8.84 -14.85 21.18
N GLU A 142 -9.80 -15.74 21.43
CA GLU A 142 -9.54 -17.19 21.51
C GLU A 142 -9.11 -17.76 20.16
N PHE A 143 -9.75 -17.35 19.06
CA PHE A 143 -9.32 -17.73 17.71
C PHE A 143 -7.90 -17.25 17.42
N LEU A 144 -7.58 -15.97 17.70
CA LEU A 144 -6.24 -15.43 17.47
C LEU A 144 -5.19 -16.19 18.29
N GLN A 145 -5.43 -16.39 19.58
CA GLN A 145 -4.54 -17.14 20.45
C GLN A 145 -4.38 -18.59 19.97
N ALA A 146 -5.47 -19.28 19.64
CA ALA A 146 -5.41 -20.68 19.21
C ALA A 146 -4.70 -20.87 17.86
N ALA A 147 -4.97 -19.98 16.89
CA ALA A 147 -4.38 -20.03 15.56
C ALA A 147 -2.86 -19.79 15.58
N LEU A 148 -2.40 -18.87 16.43
CA LEU A 148 -1.00 -18.44 16.49
C LEU A 148 -0.20 -19.18 17.57
N SER A 149 -0.82 -19.67 18.65
CA SER A 149 -0.12 -20.42 19.72
C SER A 149 0.36 -21.80 19.27
N ARG A 150 -0.26 -22.41 18.26
CA ARG A 150 0.28 -23.61 17.59
C ARG A 150 1.66 -23.36 16.94
N GLN A 151 2.02 -22.09 16.73
CA GLN A 151 3.35 -21.68 16.27
C GLN A 151 4.33 -21.43 17.41
N VAL A 152 3.87 -21.42 18.66
CA VAL A 152 4.63 -20.96 19.84
C VAL A 152 4.89 -22.08 20.85
N LEU A 153 4.07 -23.15 20.89
CA LEU A 153 4.11 -24.20 21.91
C LEU A 153 4.19 -25.63 21.38
N ASN A 154 5.00 -26.45 22.07
CA ASN A 154 5.05 -27.92 21.98
C ASN A 154 3.63 -28.50 22.06
N SER A 155 3.22 -29.28 21.06
CA SER A 155 1.86 -29.83 20.87
C SER A 155 1.35 -30.65 22.06
N ILE A 156 2.24 -31.20 22.90
CA ILE A 156 1.92 -31.91 24.15
C ILE A 156 1.56 -30.95 25.30
N HIS A 157 2.13 -29.73 25.31
CA HIS A 157 1.90 -28.72 26.33
C HIS A 157 0.54 -28.03 26.19
N TRP A 158 0.07 -27.82 24.95
CA TRP A 158 -1.24 -27.25 24.68
C TRP A 158 -2.39 -28.12 25.22
N ILE A 159 -2.32 -29.45 25.01
CA ILE A 159 -3.33 -30.39 25.53
C ILE A 159 -3.43 -30.33 27.05
N LEU A 160 -2.30 -30.11 27.74
CA LEU A 160 -2.27 -29.95 29.19
C LEU A 160 -2.79 -28.57 29.63
N LEU A 161 -2.47 -27.49 28.91
CA LEU A 161 -2.90 -26.11 29.23
C LEU A 161 -4.41 -25.91 29.05
N VAL A 162 -4.99 -26.38 27.95
CA VAL A 162 -6.44 -26.26 27.67
C VAL A 162 -7.29 -27.00 28.70
N ASN A 163 -6.78 -28.11 29.25
CA ASN A 163 -7.48 -28.90 30.26
C ASN A 163 -7.25 -28.44 31.71
N SER A 164 -6.31 -27.50 31.97
CA SER A 164 -5.91 -27.13 33.34
C SER A 164 -6.10 -25.65 33.71
N GLY A 165 -6.48 -24.78 32.79
CA GLY A 165 -6.77 -23.36 33.09
C GLY A 165 -5.56 -22.55 33.57
N LEU A 166 -4.34 -23.02 33.29
CA LEU A 166 -3.09 -22.35 33.70
C LEU A 166 -2.68 -21.27 32.69
N SER A 167 -2.22 -20.13 33.21
CA SER A 167 -1.75 -18.97 32.42
C SER A 167 -0.47 -19.29 31.62
N PHE A 168 -0.39 -18.70 30.41
CA PHE A 168 0.71 -18.82 29.45
C PHE A 168 2.11 -18.46 29.99
N SER A 169 2.21 -17.71 31.10
CA SER A 169 3.45 -17.05 31.52
C SER A 169 4.58 -17.97 32.00
N ASN A 170 4.34 -19.26 32.21
CA ASN A 170 5.26 -20.13 32.98
C ASN A 170 5.98 -21.23 32.20
N PHE A 171 5.86 -21.32 30.86
CA PHE A 171 6.50 -22.40 30.09
C PHE A 171 7.59 -21.92 29.14
N ARG A 172 8.85 -22.24 29.47
CA ARG A 172 10.04 -22.07 28.61
C ARG A 172 10.08 -23.16 27.54
N THR A 173 9.25 -23.01 26.52
CA THR A 173 9.32 -23.77 25.28
C THR A 173 10.12 -22.95 24.26
N LYS A 174 10.89 -23.59 23.38
CA LYS A 174 11.66 -22.89 22.33
C LYS A 174 10.66 -22.31 21.32
N GLN A 175 10.30 -21.04 21.50
CA GLN A 175 9.33 -20.34 20.64
C GLN A 175 9.87 -20.30 19.20
N VAL A 176 9.05 -20.69 18.22
CA VAL A 176 9.47 -20.75 16.82
C VAL A 176 9.55 -19.35 16.19
N ASP A 177 8.77 -18.40 16.74
CA ASP A 177 8.84 -16.98 16.38
C ASP A 177 8.70 -16.06 17.61
N GLU A 178 9.83 -15.55 18.10
CA GLU A 178 9.90 -14.66 19.26
C GLU A 178 9.08 -13.38 19.07
N PHE A 179 9.09 -12.79 17.86
CA PHE A 179 8.39 -11.54 17.60
C PHE A 179 6.88 -11.69 17.75
N THR A 180 6.30 -12.70 17.09
CA THR A 180 4.85 -12.98 17.21
C THR A 180 4.49 -13.41 18.62
N SER A 181 5.35 -14.15 19.33
CA SER A 181 5.11 -14.50 20.74
C SER A 181 4.99 -13.26 21.62
N ARG A 182 5.86 -12.27 21.45
CA ARG A 182 5.81 -11.02 22.22
C ARG A 182 4.54 -10.21 21.92
N LEU A 183 4.04 -10.25 20.68
CA LEU A 183 2.73 -9.66 20.35
C LEU A 183 1.57 -10.41 21.03
N LEU A 184 1.61 -11.75 21.04
CA LEU A 184 0.62 -12.58 21.73
C LEU A 184 0.63 -12.37 23.24
N GLU A 185 1.80 -12.17 23.87
CA GLU A 185 1.93 -11.83 25.28
C GLU A 185 1.22 -10.51 25.63
N ILE A 186 1.31 -9.51 24.76
CA ILE A 186 0.60 -8.23 24.95
C ILE A 186 -0.90 -8.44 24.79
N HIS A 187 -1.32 -9.20 23.76
CA HIS A 187 -2.72 -9.52 23.53
C HIS A 187 -3.35 -10.31 24.69
N ASP A 188 -2.66 -11.33 25.21
CA ASP A 188 -3.09 -12.12 26.37
C ASP A 188 -3.27 -11.25 27.63
N LYS A 189 -2.36 -10.28 27.85
CA LYS A 189 -2.52 -9.30 28.91
C LYS A 189 -3.77 -8.44 28.71
N MET A 190 -4.08 -8.01 27.49
CA MET A 190 -5.27 -7.21 27.21
C MET A 190 -6.56 -8.01 27.41
N MET A 191 -6.55 -9.30 27.06
CA MET A 191 -7.64 -10.22 27.34
C MET A 191 -7.82 -10.44 28.84
N SER A 192 -6.72 -10.63 29.58
CA SER A 192 -6.73 -10.88 31.04
C SER A 192 -7.31 -9.71 31.84
N ILE A 193 -7.03 -8.47 31.43
CA ILE A 193 -7.64 -7.27 32.03
C ILE A 193 -9.06 -6.98 31.49
N ASN A 194 -9.54 -7.79 30.55
CA ASN A 194 -10.82 -7.64 29.86
C ASN A 194 -11.02 -6.21 29.32
N LYS A 195 -9.99 -5.71 28.63
CA LYS A 195 -9.98 -4.33 28.16
C LYS A 195 -11.11 -4.10 27.17
N LYS A 196 -12.02 -3.18 27.48
CA LYS A 196 -13.05 -2.73 26.54
C LYS A 196 -12.51 -1.61 25.66
N GLU A 197 -12.47 -1.85 24.36
CA GLU A 197 -12.12 -0.85 23.36
C GLU A 197 -13.38 -0.44 22.60
N ASP A 198 -14.09 0.55 23.15
CA ASP A 198 -15.33 1.06 22.54
C ASP A 198 -15.04 1.65 21.16
N ILE A 199 -13.99 2.47 21.04
CA ILE A 199 -13.58 3.09 19.78
C ILE A 199 -12.46 2.26 19.14
N ARG A 200 -12.71 1.73 17.95
CA ARG A 200 -11.76 0.89 17.19
C ARG A 200 -11.51 1.50 15.82
N LEU A 201 -10.23 1.66 15.47
CA LEU A 201 -9.78 2.29 14.23
C LEU A 201 -8.84 1.34 13.47
N GLY A 202 -9.16 1.11 12.20
CA GLY A 202 -8.36 0.36 11.26
C GLY A 202 -8.03 1.18 10.03
N LEU A 203 -6.73 1.30 9.73
CA LEU A 203 -6.25 1.80 8.44
C LEU A 203 -5.47 0.67 7.77
N HIS A 204 -6.09 0.08 6.75
CA HIS A 204 -5.65 -1.18 6.15
C HIS A 204 -5.24 -0.98 4.70
N ARG A 205 -4.47 -1.94 4.17
CA ARG A 205 -4.25 -2.08 2.73
C ARG A 205 -4.28 -3.54 2.31
N SER A 206 -5.24 -3.89 1.46
CA SER A 206 -5.33 -5.23 0.86
C SER A 206 -4.62 -5.21 -0.47
N ASP A 207 -3.61 -6.05 -0.64
CA ASP A 207 -2.74 -6.06 -1.82
C ASP A 207 -3.11 -7.23 -2.75
N TYR A 208 -3.15 -6.99 -4.06
CA TYR A 208 -3.64 -7.92 -5.08
C TYR A 208 -2.73 -7.97 -6.31
N MET A 209 -2.75 -9.12 -6.97
CA MET A 209 -2.22 -9.30 -8.32
C MET A 209 -3.29 -9.94 -9.21
N LEU A 210 -3.35 -9.54 -10.48
CA LEU A 210 -4.19 -10.19 -11.48
C LEU A 210 -3.42 -11.38 -12.05
N ASP A 211 -3.85 -12.59 -11.74
CA ASP A 211 -3.22 -13.82 -12.22
C ASP A 211 -3.56 -14.06 -13.69
N SER A 212 -2.54 -14.28 -14.54
CA SER A 212 -2.74 -14.41 -15.98
C SER A 212 -3.34 -15.75 -16.37
N GLU A 213 -3.03 -16.82 -15.63
CA GLU A 213 -3.50 -18.17 -15.95
C GLU A 213 -4.98 -18.33 -15.62
N THR A 214 -5.39 -17.85 -14.44
CA THR A 214 -6.76 -17.98 -13.95
C THR A 214 -7.64 -16.77 -14.28
N ASN A 215 -7.06 -15.70 -14.84
CA ASN A 215 -7.71 -14.41 -15.08
C ASN A 215 -8.51 -13.95 -13.84
N SER A 216 -7.89 -14.03 -12.67
CA SER A 216 -8.53 -13.79 -11.38
C SER A 216 -7.71 -12.81 -10.55
N LEU A 217 -8.39 -11.88 -9.89
CA LEU A 217 -7.78 -10.98 -8.94
C LEU A 217 -7.53 -11.72 -7.61
N LEU A 218 -6.27 -12.00 -7.31
CA LEU A 218 -5.87 -12.77 -6.13
C LEU A 218 -5.16 -11.88 -5.11
N GLN A 219 -5.59 -11.97 -3.85
CA GLN A 219 -5.02 -11.27 -2.71
C GLN A 219 -3.65 -11.87 -2.36
N ILE A 220 -2.66 -10.99 -2.26
CA ILE A 220 -1.29 -11.31 -1.83
C ILE A 220 -1.21 -11.36 -0.31
N GLU A 221 -1.69 -10.29 0.33
CA GLU A 221 -1.68 -10.10 1.77
C GLU A 221 -2.63 -8.98 2.19
N LEU A 222 -2.92 -8.93 3.49
CA LEU A 222 -3.67 -7.86 4.12
C LEU A 222 -2.77 -7.15 5.13
N ASN A 223 -2.46 -5.89 4.88
CA ASN A 223 -1.65 -5.06 5.77
C ASN A 223 -2.58 -4.37 6.78
N THR A 224 -2.49 -4.75 8.06
CA THR A 224 -3.32 -4.15 9.12
C THR A 224 -2.56 -3.15 10.00
N ILE A 225 -1.24 -3.08 9.89
CA ILE A 225 -0.37 -2.16 10.63
C ILE A 225 0.50 -1.35 9.66
N ALA A 226 0.69 -0.06 9.97
CA ALA A 226 1.65 0.82 9.29
C ALA A 226 1.57 0.79 7.75
N SER A 227 0.37 0.66 7.18
CA SER A 227 0.14 0.67 5.74
C SER A 227 0.70 1.94 5.12
N SER A 228 1.84 1.81 4.46
CA SER A 228 2.61 2.91 3.87
C SER A 228 2.01 3.41 2.56
N PHE A 229 2.49 4.57 2.13
CA PHE A 229 2.22 5.22 0.83
C PHE A 229 0.83 5.82 0.57
N PRO A 230 -0.07 6.09 1.54
CA PRO A 230 -1.28 6.84 1.24
C PRO A 230 -0.98 8.28 0.77
N GLY A 231 0.13 8.90 1.21
CA GLY A 231 0.59 10.21 0.77
C GLY A 231 1.24 10.16 -0.61
N LEU A 232 2.33 9.40 -0.73
CA LEU A 232 3.08 9.34 -1.99
C LEU A 232 2.30 8.64 -3.12
N GLY A 233 1.41 7.70 -2.78
CA GLY A 233 0.50 7.03 -3.71
C GLY A 233 -0.52 8.01 -4.33
N SER A 234 -1.06 8.95 -3.55
CA SER A 234 -1.88 10.04 -4.07
C SER A 234 -1.08 10.95 -5.02
N LEU A 235 0.16 11.27 -4.67
CA LEU A 235 1.02 12.14 -5.49
C LEU A 235 1.43 11.51 -6.82
N VAL A 236 1.78 10.22 -6.87
CA VAL A 236 2.13 9.57 -8.14
C VAL A 236 0.93 9.48 -9.10
N SER A 237 -0.29 9.31 -8.57
CA SER A 237 -1.52 9.41 -9.39
C SER A 237 -1.68 10.80 -10.01
N GLU A 238 -1.39 11.87 -9.27
CA GLU A 238 -1.46 13.26 -9.77
C GLU A 238 -0.31 13.60 -10.73
N LEU A 239 0.88 13.04 -10.51
CA LEU A 239 1.99 13.11 -11.47
C LEU A 239 1.55 12.54 -12.82
N HIS A 240 1.04 11.31 -12.83
CA HIS A 240 0.61 10.67 -14.07
C HIS A 240 -0.54 11.42 -14.75
N ARG A 241 -1.52 11.96 -14.01
CA ARG A 241 -2.54 12.85 -14.61
C ARG A 241 -1.92 14.07 -15.27
N THR A 242 -0.93 14.69 -14.62
CA THR A 242 -0.27 15.90 -15.13
C THR A 242 0.50 15.61 -16.40
N LEU A 243 1.30 14.53 -16.40
CA LEU A 243 2.01 14.07 -17.59
C LEU A 243 1.03 13.73 -18.72
N LEU A 244 -0.06 13.01 -18.45
CA LEU A 244 -1.05 12.67 -19.48
C LEU A 244 -1.87 13.87 -19.97
N LYS A 245 -2.06 14.94 -19.19
CA LYS A 245 -2.64 16.19 -19.70
C LYS A 245 -1.74 16.85 -20.75
N GLN A 246 -0.43 16.75 -20.59
CA GLN A 246 0.56 17.36 -21.48
C GLN A 246 0.87 16.46 -22.69
N TYR A 247 1.12 15.17 -22.44
CA TYR A 247 1.63 14.22 -23.43
C TYR A 247 0.57 13.21 -23.92
N GLY A 248 -0.58 13.12 -23.28
CA GLY A 248 -1.59 12.08 -23.52
C GLY A 248 -2.12 12.04 -24.95
N LYS A 249 -2.25 13.19 -25.64
CA LYS A 249 -2.66 13.24 -27.06
C LYS A 249 -1.65 12.54 -27.97
N VAL A 250 -0.35 12.71 -27.70
CA VAL A 250 0.73 12.09 -28.48
C VAL A 250 0.84 10.60 -28.16
N LEU A 251 0.58 10.23 -26.91
CA LEU A 251 0.66 8.85 -26.43
C LEU A 251 -0.63 8.03 -26.65
N GLY A 252 -1.73 8.66 -27.06
CA GLY A 252 -3.05 8.02 -27.14
C GLY A 252 -3.62 7.61 -25.77
N LEU A 253 -3.29 8.36 -24.72
CA LEU A 253 -3.69 8.06 -23.34
C LEU A 253 -4.55 9.19 -22.77
N ASP A 254 -5.70 8.84 -22.21
CA ASP A 254 -6.61 9.81 -21.58
C ASP A 254 -6.34 9.92 -20.06
N PRO A 255 -5.96 11.11 -19.54
CA PRO A 255 -5.78 11.32 -18.09
C PRO A 255 -7.03 11.00 -17.25
N LYS A 256 -8.24 11.03 -17.82
CA LYS A 256 -9.48 10.68 -17.10
C LYS A 256 -9.56 9.20 -16.70
N ARG A 257 -8.80 8.33 -17.38
CA ARG A 257 -8.76 6.89 -17.08
C ARG A 257 -7.90 6.56 -15.86
N ILE A 258 -7.22 7.54 -15.28
CA ILE A 258 -6.53 7.37 -14.00
C ILE A 258 -7.58 7.59 -12.89
N PRO A 259 -7.86 6.62 -12.00
CA PRO A 259 -8.83 6.82 -10.91
C PRO A 259 -8.30 7.84 -9.90
N GLN A 260 -9.17 8.71 -9.38
CA GLN A 260 -8.81 9.66 -8.33
C GLN A 260 -8.32 8.95 -7.07
N ASN A 261 -7.27 9.49 -6.44
CA ASN A 261 -6.63 8.84 -5.30
C ASN A 261 -6.63 9.72 -4.06
N TRP A 262 -7.61 9.51 -3.19
CA TRP A 262 -7.83 10.30 -1.96
C TRP A 262 -7.24 9.64 -0.70
N ALA A 263 -6.27 8.73 -0.84
CA ALA A 263 -5.79 7.92 0.27
C ALA A 263 -5.26 8.75 1.45
N ALA A 264 -4.42 9.75 1.19
CA ALA A 264 -3.89 10.63 2.24
C ALA A 264 -5.01 11.35 3.01
N THR A 265 -5.95 11.95 2.29
CA THR A 265 -7.05 12.74 2.86
C THR A 265 -8.02 11.85 3.65
N GLN A 266 -8.38 10.68 3.12
CA GLN A 266 -9.32 9.80 3.80
C GLN A 266 -8.71 9.10 5.03
N PHE A 267 -7.42 8.78 5.01
CA PHE A 267 -6.73 8.31 6.21
C PHE A 267 -6.63 9.41 7.28
N ALA A 268 -6.32 10.65 6.88
CA ALA A 268 -6.34 11.79 7.80
C ALA A 268 -7.75 12.03 8.37
N GLU A 269 -8.79 11.91 7.54
CA GLU A 269 -10.18 12.02 7.98
C GLU A 269 -10.53 10.94 9.01
N ALA A 270 -10.17 9.68 8.76
CA ALA A 270 -10.43 8.59 9.70
C ALA A 270 -9.72 8.80 11.06
N LEU A 271 -8.47 9.28 11.05
CA LEU A 271 -7.74 9.67 12.26
C LEU A 271 -8.43 10.84 12.98
N GLY A 272 -8.87 11.86 12.26
CA GLY A 272 -9.58 13.01 12.81
C GLY A 272 -10.95 12.65 13.39
N ARG A 273 -11.69 11.75 12.74
CA ARG A 273 -12.96 11.21 13.26
C ARG A 273 -12.74 10.40 14.53
N ALA A 274 -11.71 9.56 14.59
CA ALA A 274 -11.38 8.81 15.80
C ALA A 274 -10.97 9.73 16.97
N TRP A 275 -10.22 10.80 16.66
CA TRP A 275 -9.90 11.85 17.63
C TRP A 275 -11.17 12.57 18.13
N ALA A 276 -12.12 12.86 17.24
CA ALA A 276 -13.39 13.49 17.62
C ALA A 276 -14.26 12.57 18.48
N GLU A 277 -14.30 11.27 18.18
CA GLU A 277 -15.00 10.26 19.00
C GLU A 277 -14.36 10.08 20.39
N TYR A 278 -13.04 10.26 20.50
CA TYR A 278 -12.34 10.29 21.80
C TYR A 278 -12.78 11.50 22.64
N ASN A 279 -13.25 12.58 21.99
CA ASN A 279 -13.94 13.73 22.59
C ASN A 279 -13.08 14.48 23.64
N ASN A 280 -11.85 14.82 23.27
CA ASN A 280 -10.97 15.70 24.05
C ASN A 280 -10.21 16.66 23.12
N ASP A 281 -10.68 17.91 23.05
CA ASP A 281 -10.14 18.94 22.15
C ASP A 281 -8.67 19.31 22.40
N SER A 282 -8.16 19.02 23.60
CA SER A 282 -6.75 19.29 23.97
C SER A 282 -5.80 18.15 23.60
N ALA A 283 -6.35 16.98 23.26
CA ALA A 283 -5.59 15.78 22.98
C ALA A 283 -4.94 15.80 21.59
N VAL A 284 -3.89 15.01 21.41
CA VAL A 284 -3.13 14.93 20.15
C VAL A 284 -3.24 13.54 19.51
N VAL A 285 -2.89 13.47 18.23
CA VAL A 285 -2.54 12.20 17.57
C VAL A 285 -1.06 11.95 17.82
N LEU A 286 -0.73 10.81 18.42
CA LEU A 286 0.63 10.30 18.55
C LEU A 286 0.94 9.42 17.35
N MET A 287 1.89 9.83 16.51
CA MET A 287 2.41 9.01 15.43
C MET A 287 3.69 8.30 15.90
N VAL A 288 3.63 6.97 16.01
CA VAL A 288 4.77 6.13 16.42
C VAL A 288 5.62 5.82 15.20
N VAL A 289 6.88 6.24 15.20
CA VAL A 289 7.76 6.21 14.02
C VAL A 289 9.06 5.46 14.28
N GLN A 290 9.72 5.00 13.21
CA GLN A 290 11.07 4.44 13.30
C GLN A 290 12.09 5.55 13.61
N PRO A 291 13.23 5.25 14.29
CA PRO A 291 14.28 6.23 14.54
C PRO A 291 14.89 6.83 13.27
N GLU A 292 15.06 6.01 12.23
CA GLU A 292 15.50 6.43 10.89
C GLU A 292 14.39 6.18 9.86
N GLU A 293 13.71 7.23 9.45
CA GLU A 293 12.52 7.13 8.61
C GLU A 293 12.69 7.95 7.33
N ARG A 294 13.23 7.32 6.28
CA ARG A 294 13.43 7.97 4.97
C ARG A 294 12.11 8.23 4.24
N ASN A 295 11.05 7.52 4.58
CA ASN A 295 9.70 7.73 4.06
C ASN A 295 8.86 8.66 4.96
N MET A 296 9.50 9.55 5.75
CA MET A 296 8.78 10.46 6.66
C MET A 296 7.83 11.42 5.92
N TYR A 297 8.11 11.74 4.65
CA TYR A 297 7.30 12.68 3.87
C TYR A 297 5.91 12.13 3.58
N ASP A 298 5.78 10.82 3.35
CA ASP A 298 4.49 10.13 3.27
C ASP A 298 3.66 10.32 4.55
N GLN A 299 4.33 10.32 5.71
CA GLN A 299 3.69 10.54 7.00
C GLN A 299 3.30 12.01 7.20
N TYR A 300 4.18 12.94 6.79
CA TYR A 300 3.91 14.37 6.88
C TYR A 300 2.76 14.82 5.97
N CYS A 301 2.51 14.15 4.84
CA CYS A 301 1.29 14.38 4.05
C CYS A 301 0.03 14.22 4.92
N LEU A 302 -0.06 13.15 5.72
CA LEU A 302 -1.20 12.92 6.61
C LEU A 302 -1.25 13.95 7.74
N VAL A 303 -0.09 14.32 8.30
CA VAL A 303 0.00 15.36 9.34
C VAL A 303 -0.51 16.71 8.83
N ASN A 304 -0.24 17.05 7.57
CA ASN A 304 -0.71 18.29 6.97
C ASN A 304 -2.24 18.26 6.79
N HIS A 305 -2.79 17.18 6.24
CA HIS A 305 -4.24 17.03 6.13
C HIS A 305 -4.96 17.02 7.48
N LEU A 306 -4.34 16.49 8.54
CA LEU A 306 -4.88 16.53 9.91
C LEU A 306 -4.88 17.91 10.57
N LYS A 307 -4.07 18.85 10.06
CA LYS A 307 -4.01 20.24 10.52
C LYS A 307 -4.92 21.16 9.71
N GLU A 308 -5.17 20.79 8.45
CA GLU A 308 -6.01 21.55 7.56
C GLU A 308 -7.49 21.39 7.95
N SER A 309 -8.14 22.52 8.20
CA SER A 309 -9.60 22.56 8.28
C SER A 309 -10.14 22.67 6.85
N TYR A 310 -11.08 21.80 6.49
CA TYR A 310 -11.76 21.81 5.20
C TYR A 310 -13.24 22.18 5.38
N PRO A 311 -13.59 23.49 5.33
CA PRO A 311 -14.94 23.97 5.58
C PRO A 311 -15.98 23.37 4.62
N PHE A 312 -15.59 23.10 3.37
CA PHE A 312 -16.48 22.55 2.35
C PHE A 312 -16.85 21.08 2.59
N LEU A 313 -16.04 20.33 3.34
CA LEU A 313 -16.31 18.94 3.67
C LEU A 313 -16.98 18.77 5.04
N SER A 314 -17.29 19.86 5.76
CA SER A 314 -17.64 19.83 7.20
C SER A 314 -16.59 19.11 8.06
N ILE A 315 -15.35 19.02 7.58
CA ILE A 315 -14.24 18.36 8.25
C ILE A 315 -13.37 19.45 8.89
N THR A 316 -13.41 19.57 10.21
CA THR A 316 -12.59 20.56 10.95
C THR A 316 -11.56 19.83 11.79
N TYR A 317 -10.39 19.54 11.23
CA TYR A 317 -9.30 18.97 12.02
C TYR A 317 -8.15 19.97 12.06
N GLY A 318 -8.13 20.78 13.13
CA GLY A 318 -6.93 21.48 13.60
C GLY A 318 -6.15 20.59 14.57
N VAL A 319 -6.04 19.30 14.27
CA VAL A 319 -5.59 18.28 15.22
C VAL A 319 -4.07 18.29 15.28
N ALA A 320 -3.54 18.55 16.47
CA ALA A 320 -2.11 18.50 16.69
C ALA A 320 -1.59 17.04 16.62
N THR A 321 -0.43 16.87 15.99
CA THR A 321 0.27 15.59 15.92
C THR A 321 1.64 15.70 16.57
N ILE A 322 2.03 14.70 17.36
CA ILE A 322 3.40 14.52 17.84
C ILE A 322 3.97 13.23 17.23
N ARG A 323 5.25 13.24 16.86
CA ARG A 323 5.97 12.06 16.33
C ARG A 323 6.97 11.59 17.38
N LYS A 324 6.92 10.32 17.77
CA LYS A 324 7.84 9.73 18.75
C LYS A 324 8.23 8.32 18.34
N THR A 325 9.46 7.92 18.64
CA THR A 325 9.87 6.51 18.56
C THR A 325 9.32 5.72 19.75
N LEU A 326 9.31 4.39 19.67
CA LEU A 326 8.93 3.55 20.81
C LEU A 326 9.79 3.82 22.05
N ALA A 327 11.12 3.97 21.88
CA ALA A 327 12.02 4.35 22.97
C ALA A 327 11.68 5.70 23.60
N GLN A 328 11.30 6.70 22.80
CA GLN A 328 10.86 8.00 23.33
C GLN A 328 9.51 7.90 24.05
N VAL A 329 8.60 7.06 23.58
CA VAL A 329 7.33 6.81 24.28
C VAL A 329 7.57 6.11 25.62
N GLU A 330 8.53 5.19 25.72
CA GLU A 330 8.92 4.61 27.02
C GLU A 330 9.45 5.67 27.97
N ALA A 331 10.38 6.51 27.50
CA ALA A 331 11.05 7.50 28.33
C ALA A 331 10.15 8.68 28.76
N GLN A 332 9.11 9.00 27.99
CA GLN A 332 8.31 10.23 28.15
C GLN A 332 6.82 9.95 28.33
N GLY A 333 6.42 8.68 28.25
CA GLY A 333 5.03 8.25 28.30
C GLY A 333 4.62 7.74 29.66
N GLN A 334 3.38 8.01 30.02
CA GLN A 334 2.74 7.42 31.20
C GLN A 334 1.24 7.25 30.96
N VAL A 335 0.64 6.30 31.66
CA VAL A 335 -0.82 6.14 31.72
C VAL A 335 -1.30 6.64 33.07
N LEU A 336 -2.20 7.61 33.06
CA LEU A 336 -2.79 8.17 34.27
C LEU A 336 -3.77 7.17 34.91
N THR A 337 -4.21 7.45 36.13
CA THR A 337 -5.12 6.58 36.89
C THR A 337 -6.48 6.36 36.21
N ASP A 338 -6.91 7.31 35.37
CA ASP A 338 -8.13 7.21 34.55
C ASP A 338 -7.92 6.46 33.22
N GLY A 339 -6.70 5.96 32.96
CA GLY A 339 -6.32 5.27 31.73
C GLY A 339 -5.81 6.20 30.62
N THR A 340 -5.80 7.52 30.82
CA THR A 340 -5.36 8.49 29.82
C THR A 340 -3.87 8.34 29.52
N LEU A 341 -3.51 8.18 28.24
CA LEU A 341 -2.12 8.23 27.79
C LEU A 341 -1.63 9.67 27.73
N VAL A 342 -0.50 9.95 28.38
CA VAL A 342 0.21 11.22 28.28
C VAL A 342 1.62 10.93 27.78
N VAL A 343 2.04 11.61 26.72
CA VAL A 343 3.41 11.53 26.18
C VAL A 343 3.94 12.95 26.05
N ASP A 344 5.10 13.22 26.64
CA ASP A 344 5.74 14.55 26.59
C ASP A 344 4.81 15.67 27.11
N GLY A 345 4.09 15.37 28.20
CA GLY A 345 3.12 16.27 28.82
C GLY A 345 1.82 16.51 28.02
N ARG A 346 1.60 15.78 26.91
CA ARG A 346 0.42 15.93 26.06
C ARG A 346 -0.49 14.70 26.15
N THR A 347 -1.78 14.93 26.39
CA THR A 347 -2.80 13.88 26.32
C THR A 347 -2.91 13.34 24.89
N VAL A 348 -2.94 12.03 24.74
CA VAL A 348 -3.00 11.34 23.45
C VAL A 348 -4.38 10.72 23.27
N ALA A 349 -5.10 11.12 22.21
CA ALA A 349 -6.39 10.55 21.85
C ALA A 349 -6.24 9.34 20.91
N VAL A 350 -5.28 9.41 19.97
CA VAL A 350 -5.07 8.37 18.96
C VAL A 350 -3.59 8.03 18.88
N VAL A 351 -3.25 6.74 18.89
CA VAL A 351 -1.91 6.20 18.61
C VAL A 351 -1.92 5.62 17.21
N TYR A 352 -1.24 6.26 16.27
CA TYR A 352 -1.09 5.81 14.90
C TYR A 352 0.29 5.20 14.67
N PHE A 353 0.34 3.89 14.43
CA PHE A 353 1.58 3.17 14.20
C PHE A 353 2.07 3.33 12.76
N ARG A 354 3.27 3.90 12.62
CA ARG A 354 4.12 3.88 11.42
C ARG A 354 5.43 3.09 11.67
N ALA A 355 5.46 2.32 12.76
CA ALA A 355 6.54 1.44 13.21
C ALA A 355 5.94 0.32 14.08
N GLY A 356 6.77 -0.57 14.59
CA GLY A 356 6.37 -1.63 15.53
C GLY A 356 5.84 -2.89 14.86
N TYR A 357 6.05 -3.03 13.54
CA TYR A 357 5.64 -4.17 12.72
C TYR A 357 6.82 -5.11 12.39
N ALA A 358 8.05 -4.74 12.73
CA ALA A 358 9.24 -5.54 12.52
C ALA A 358 10.02 -5.73 13.84
N PRO A 359 10.74 -6.85 14.01
CA PRO A 359 11.59 -7.07 15.19
C PRO A 359 12.66 -5.98 15.37
N THR A 360 13.14 -5.39 14.27
CA THR A 360 14.13 -4.30 14.28
C THR A 360 13.62 -3.02 14.95
N ASP A 361 12.30 -2.87 15.11
CA ASP A 361 11.71 -1.75 15.86
C ASP A 361 11.73 -1.98 17.38
N TYR A 362 12.17 -3.16 17.84
CA TYR A 362 12.24 -3.55 19.25
C TYR A 362 13.67 -3.99 19.63
N PRO A 363 14.67 -3.11 19.54
CA PRO A 363 16.05 -3.45 19.89
C PRO A 363 16.25 -3.77 21.38
N SER A 364 15.31 -3.37 22.25
CA SER A 364 15.37 -3.62 23.68
C SER A 364 13.98 -3.85 24.30
N GLU A 365 13.95 -4.13 25.60
CA GLU A 365 12.70 -4.21 26.36
C GLU A 365 11.96 -2.86 26.49
N ALA A 366 12.65 -1.74 26.28
CA ALA A 366 12.02 -0.42 26.36
C ALA A 366 10.90 -0.28 25.31
N GLU A 367 11.13 -0.74 24.09
CA GLU A 367 10.14 -0.66 23.03
C GLU A 367 8.94 -1.58 23.26
N TRP A 368 9.17 -2.78 23.83
CA TRP A 368 8.10 -3.68 24.24
C TRP A 368 7.25 -3.09 25.38
N ARG A 369 7.90 -2.43 26.36
CA ARG A 369 7.20 -1.70 27.43
C ARG A 369 6.40 -0.53 26.89
N ALA A 370 6.93 0.25 25.95
CA ALA A 370 6.20 1.31 25.28
C ALA A 370 4.96 0.78 24.54
N ARG A 371 5.11 -0.32 23.79
CA ARG A 371 4.00 -0.95 23.08
C ARG A 371 2.91 -1.39 24.06
N LEU A 372 3.27 -2.06 25.15
CA LEU A 372 2.34 -2.48 26.20
C LEU A 372 1.68 -1.27 26.89
N LEU A 373 2.44 -0.23 27.22
CA LEU A 373 1.95 1.01 27.84
C LEU A 373 0.85 1.67 26.99
N MET A 374 1.11 1.83 25.69
CA MET A 374 0.12 2.38 24.76
C MET A 374 -1.10 1.46 24.66
N GLU A 375 -0.89 0.15 24.58
CA GLU A 375 -1.98 -0.82 24.50
C GLU A 375 -2.84 -0.83 25.78
N GLN A 376 -2.28 -0.57 26.96
CA GLN A 376 -3.05 -0.48 28.21
C GLN A 376 -3.90 0.79 28.31
N SER A 377 -3.54 1.85 27.58
CA SER A 377 -4.20 3.14 27.67
C SER A 377 -5.58 3.21 27.00
N SER A 378 -6.34 4.26 27.32
CA SER A 378 -7.63 4.59 26.72
C SER A 378 -7.52 5.18 25.31
N ALA A 379 -6.33 5.61 24.86
CA ALA A 379 -6.14 6.16 23.52
C ALA A 379 -6.58 5.16 22.44
N VAL A 380 -7.14 5.60 21.33
CA VAL A 380 -7.53 4.74 20.20
C VAL A 380 -6.28 4.28 19.47
N LYS A 381 -6.03 2.97 19.37
CA LYS A 381 -4.86 2.46 18.62
C LYS A 381 -5.25 2.23 17.17
N CYS A 382 -4.34 2.57 16.27
CA CYS A 382 -4.43 2.32 14.84
C CYS A 382 -3.13 1.64 14.36
N PRO A 383 -3.08 0.29 14.34
CA PRO A 383 -4.07 -0.65 14.88
C PRO A 383 -3.86 -0.98 16.37
N SER A 384 -4.88 -1.54 17.03
CA SER A 384 -4.72 -2.28 18.29
C SER A 384 -3.85 -3.54 18.12
N ILE A 385 -3.42 -4.14 19.24
CA ILE A 385 -2.65 -5.40 19.18
C ILE A 385 -3.42 -6.53 18.50
N ALA A 386 -4.74 -6.62 18.70
CA ALA A 386 -5.57 -7.64 18.06
C ALA A 386 -5.60 -7.44 16.54
N TYR A 387 -5.87 -6.22 16.07
CA TYR A 387 -5.83 -5.88 14.64
C TYR A 387 -4.45 -6.16 14.02
N HIS A 388 -3.36 -5.90 14.74
CA HIS A 388 -2.01 -6.25 14.29
C HIS A 388 -1.85 -7.77 14.08
N LEU A 389 -2.35 -8.59 15.01
CA LEU A 389 -2.31 -10.06 14.90
C LEU A 389 -3.18 -10.59 13.74
N VAL A 390 -4.31 -9.94 13.44
CA VAL A 390 -5.16 -10.30 12.28
C VAL A 390 -4.38 -10.22 10.96
N GLY A 391 -3.45 -9.26 10.83
CA GLY A 391 -2.66 -9.07 9.62
C GLY A 391 -1.60 -10.14 9.37
N THR A 392 -1.36 -11.04 10.33
CA THR A 392 -0.36 -12.10 10.18
C THR A 392 -0.73 -13.04 9.05
N LYS A 393 0.30 -13.54 8.35
CA LYS A 393 0.13 -14.48 7.23
C LYS A 393 -0.58 -15.75 7.68
N LYS A 394 -0.34 -16.17 8.92
CA LYS A 394 -1.04 -17.31 9.51
C LYS A 394 -2.55 -17.10 9.62
N ILE A 395 -3.00 -15.94 10.09
CA ILE A 395 -4.45 -15.66 10.15
C ILE A 395 -5.05 -15.60 8.74
N GLN A 396 -4.36 -14.99 7.77
CA GLN A 396 -4.78 -15.04 6.37
C GLN A 396 -4.99 -16.49 5.87
N GLN A 397 -4.05 -17.39 6.19
CA GLN A 397 -4.14 -18.80 5.84
C GLN A 397 -5.27 -19.53 6.59
N GLU A 398 -5.49 -19.24 7.87
CA GLU A 398 -6.59 -19.84 8.64
C GLU A 398 -7.96 -19.38 8.13
N LEU A 399 -8.11 -18.11 7.75
CA LEU A 399 -9.34 -17.56 7.16
C LEU A 399 -9.66 -18.19 5.79
N ALA A 400 -8.66 -18.68 5.06
CA ALA A 400 -8.86 -19.38 3.79
C ALA A 400 -9.39 -20.82 3.95
N LYS A 401 -9.42 -21.37 5.18
CA LYS A 401 -9.97 -22.71 5.41
C LYS A 401 -11.49 -22.73 5.20
N PRO A 402 -12.05 -23.87 4.73
CA PRO A 402 -13.50 -24.03 4.61
C PRO A 402 -14.22 -23.70 5.92
N ASN A 403 -15.35 -22.99 5.82
CA ASN A 403 -16.25 -22.64 6.93
C ASN A 403 -15.68 -21.67 7.99
N VAL A 404 -14.46 -21.14 7.82
CA VAL A 404 -13.88 -20.19 8.80
C VAL A 404 -14.41 -18.78 8.59
N LEU A 405 -14.56 -18.30 7.35
CA LEU A 405 -15.14 -16.98 7.05
C LEU A 405 -16.56 -16.84 7.60
N GLU A 406 -17.34 -17.91 7.50
CA GLU A 406 -18.72 -18.01 8.00
C GLU A 406 -18.85 -17.81 9.51
N ARG A 407 -17.75 -17.92 10.28
CA ARG A 407 -17.75 -17.59 11.72
C ARG A 407 -17.80 -16.09 11.97
N PHE A 408 -17.29 -15.29 11.03
CA PHE A 408 -17.05 -13.86 11.23
C PHE A 408 -17.99 -12.98 10.40
N LEU A 409 -18.49 -13.51 9.29
CA LEU A 409 -19.39 -12.83 8.36
C LEU A 409 -20.66 -13.66 8.14
N ASP A 410 -21.79 -12.97 8.01
CA ASP A 410 -23.10 -13.59 7.76
C ASP A 410 -23.53 -13.49 6.29
N ASN A 411 -23.07 -12.44 5.59
CA ASN A 411 -23.45 -12.19 4.20
C ASN A 411 -22.75 -13.17 3.24
N LYS A 412 -23.54 -14.07 2.66
CA LYS A 412 -23.06 -15.11 1.73
C LYS A 412 -22.40 -14.54 0.48
N ASP A 413 -22.87 -13.41 -0.03
CA ASP A 413 -22.30 -12.77 -1.21
C ASP A 413 -20.93 -12.18 -0.88
N ASP A 414 -20.78 -11.55 0.29
CA ASP A 414 -19.50 -11.02 0.76
C ASP A 414 -18.48 -12.13 1.00
N ILE A 415 -18.91 -13.23 1.60
CA ILE A 415 -18.08 -14.44 1.78
C ILE A 415 -17.63 -14.99 0.42
N ALA A 416 -18.53 -15.06 -0.56
CA ALA A 416 -18.22 -15.54 -1.90
C ALA A 416 -17.21 -14.63 -2.61
N LYS A 417 -17.37 -13.30 -2.49
CA LYS A 417 -16.44 -12.30 -3.03
C LYS A 417 -15.04 -12.44 -2.42
N LEU A 418 -14.94 -12.52 -1.09
CA LEU A 418 -13.67 -12.74 -0.39
C LEU A 418 -13.00 -14.03 -0.84
N ARG A 419 -13.74 -15.14 -0.82
CA ARG A 419 -13.22 -16.46 -1.20
C ARG A 419 -12.71 -16.49 -2.64
N LYS A 420 -13.40 -15.81 -3.56
CA LYS A 420 -12.96 -15.67 -4.97
C LYS A 420 -11.62 -14.94 -5.09
N SER A 421 -11.30 -14.06 -4.13
CA SER A 421 -10.02 -13.34 -4.11
C SER A 421 -8.88 -14.09 -3.43
N PHE A 422 -9.13 -15.22 -2.77
CA PHE A 422 -8.06 -15.96 -2.09
C PHE A 422 -7.27 -16.81 -3.07
N ALA A 423 -5.94 -16.63 -3.07
CA ALA A 423 -5.03 -17.60 -3.67
C ALA A 423 -5.01 -18.89 -2.84
N GLY A 424 -4.41 -19.96 -3.38
CA GLY A 424 -4.13 -21.15 -2.60
C GLY A 424 -3.25 -20.83 -1.37
N LEU A 425 -3.74 -21.16 -0.18
CA LEU A 425 -3.09 -20.88 1.11
C LEU A 425 -3.10 -22.14 1.97
N TRP A 426 -1.92 -22.61 2.35
CA TRP A 426 -1.76 -23.88 3.05
C TRP A 426 -0.83 -23.74 4.25
N SER A 427 -1.18 -24.49 5.30
CA SER A 427 -0.28 -24.74 6.43
C SER A 427 0.66 -25.90 6.07
N LEU A 428 1.84 -25.92 6.70
CA LEU A 428 2.89 -26.91 6.40
C LEU A 428 2.62 -28.30 7.02
N ASP A 429 1.52 -28.48 7.73
CA ASP A 429 0.99 -29.78 8.15
C ASP A 429 0.33 -30.56 6.99
N ASN A 430 0.06 -29.90 5.85
CA ASN A 430 -0.40 -30.57 4.64
C ASN A 430 0.78 -31.21 3.88
N GLU A 431 1.11 -32.45 4.22
CA GLU A 431 2.25 -33.19 3.63
C GLU A 431 2.18 -33.33 2.10
N GLU A 432 0.98 -33.44 1.52
CA GLU A 432 0.80 -33.56 0.08
C GLU A 432 1.22 -32.26 -0.63
N ILE A 433 0.74 -31.13 -0.12
CA ILE A 433 1.09 -29.82 -0.68
C ILE A 433 2.58 -29.52 -0.44
N VAL A 434 3.15 -29.87 0.71
CA VAL A 434 4.60 -29.71 0.96
C VAL A 434 5.41 -30.53 -0.04
N ARG A 435 5.02 -31.78 -0.31
CA ARG A 435 5.66 -32.63 -1.32
C ARG A 435 5.57 -32.00 -2.71
N SER A 436 4.41 -31.46 -3.08
CA SER A 436 4.20 -30.75 -4.33
C SER A 436 5.10 -29.51 -4.44
N ALA A 437 5.22 -28.73 -3.38
CA ALA A 437 6.07 -27.54 -3.34
C ALA A 437 7.56 -27.89 -3.42
N ILE A 438 8.00 -29.01 -2.84
CA ILE A 438 9.37 -29.51 -3.01
C ILE A 438 9.60 -29.93 -4.48
N GLN A 439 8.63 -30.57 -5.13
CA GLN A 439 8.77 -31.01 -6.53
C GLN A 439 8.68 -29.85 -7.53
N LYS A 440 7.88 -28.82 -7.23
CA LYS A 440 7.57 -27.69 -8.12
C LYS A 440 7.71 -26.36 -7.37
N PRO A 441 8.91 -26.01 -6.87
CA PRO A 441 9.07 -24.86 -5.97
C PRO A 441 8.74 -23.51 -6.60
N ASN A 442 8.80 -23.41 -7.93
CA ASN A 442 8.48 -22.17 -8.64
C ASN A 442 7.00 -21.79 -8.60
N LEU A 443 6.10 -22.72 -8.28
CA LEU A 443 4.65 -22.48 -8.19
C LEU A 443 4.19 -21.99 -6.81
N PHE A 444 5.13 -21.89 -5.86
CA PHE A 444 4.81 -21.55 -4.48
C PHE A 444 5.70 -20.42 -3.95
N VAL A 445 5.23 -19.80 -2.88
CA VAL A 445 5.95 -18.84 -2.05
C VAL A 445 5.83 -19.28 -0.61
N LEU A 446 6.96 -19.37 0.08
CA LEU A 446 7.01 -19.70 1.50
C LEU A 446 7.16 -18.39 2.29
N LYS A 447 6.18 -18.10 3.16
CA LYS A 447 6.09 -16.82 3.86
C LYS A 447 6.25 -16.99 5.38
N PRO A 448 7.23 -16.34 6.03
CA PRO A 448 7.28 -16.26 7.48
C PRO A 448 6.28 -15.22 8.03
N GLN A 449 6.07 -15.18 9.35
CA GLN A 449 5.24 -14.16 10.01
C GLN A 449 5.96 -12.80 10.14
N ARG A 450 6.27 -12.17 9.00
CA ARG A 450 6.95 -10.86 8.95
C ARG A 450 6.22 -9.92 8.01
N GLU A 451 6.34 -8.62 8.29
CA GLU A 451 5.82 -7.51 7.48
C GLU A 451 6.96 -6.67 6.89
N GLY A 452 6.68 -5.83 5.90
CA GLY A 452 7.63 -4.84 5.37
C GLY A 452 8.48 -5.29 4.17
N GLY A 453 8.22 -6.47 3.61
CA GLY A 453 8.91 -7.02 2.43
C GLY A 453 10.32 -7.57 2.73
N GLY A 454 10.88 -8.38 1.83
CA GLY A 454 12.23 -8.95 1.93
C GLY A 454 12.34 -10.27 2.71
N ASN A 455 11.22 -10.87 3.11
CA ASN A 455 11.22 -12.04 4.00
C ASN A 455 10.76 -13.33 3.32
N ASN A 456 10.23 -13.25 2.10
CA ASN A 456 9.62 -14.40 1.45
C ASN A 456 10.70 -15.28 0.80
N ILE A 457 10.43 -16.58 0.74
CA ILE A 457 11.36 -17.58 0.21
C ILE A 457 10.74 -18.21 -1.05
N TYR A 458 11.54 -18.33 -2.11
CA TYR A 458 11.10 -18.72 -3.45
C TYR A 458 12.03 -19.77 -4.07
N GLY A 459 11.54 -20.51 -5.07
CA GLY A 459 12.38 -21.34 -5.94
C GLY A 459 13.27 -22.33 -5.16
N GLN A 460 14.56 -22.38 -5.51
CA GLN A 460 15.48 -23.34 -4.89
C GLN A 460 15.58 -23.16 -3.36
N ASP A 461 15.63 -21.91 -2.88
CA ASP A 461 15.70 -21.63 -1.44
C ASP A 461 14.46 -22.15 -0.70
N LEU A 462 13.28 -22.10 -1.34
CA LEU A 462 12.04 -22.67 -0.81
C LEU A 462 12.17 -24.19 -0.69
N GLN A 463 12.64 -24.85 -1.76
CA GLN A 463 12.83 -26.30 -1.77
C GLN A 463 13.79 -26.73 -0.65
N ASP A 464 14.95 -26.09 -0.57
CA ASP A 464 15.99 -26.40 0.41
C ASP A 464 15.48 -26.17 1.83
N THR A 465 14.74 -25.08 2.06
CA THR A 465 14.12 -24.77 3.35
C THR A 465 13.09 -25.83 3.75
N LEU A 466 12.20 -26.24 2.84
CA LEU A 466 11.21 -27.28 3.14
C LEU A 466 11.87 -28.65 3.43
N ILE A 467 12.89 -29.05 2.66
CA ILE A 467 13.64 -30.28 2.90
C ILE A 467 14.34 -30.24 4.26
N LYS A 468 14.93 -29.10 4.62
CA LYS A 468 15.54 -28.90 5.94
C LYS A 468 14.50 -29.04 7.06
N LEU A 469 13.37 -28.35 6.94
CA LEU A 469 12.28 -28.41 7.94
C LEU A 469 11.70 -29.82 8.10
N GLN A 470 11.57 -30.59 7.01
CA GLN A 470 11.14 -31.99 7.06
C GLN A 470 12.13 -32.89 7.82
N LYS A 471 13.44 -32.66 7.66
CA LYS A 471 14.48 -33.43 8.36
C LYS A 471 14.58 -33.09 9.84
N GLU A 472 14.38 -31.81 10.18
CA GLU A 472 14.47 -31.34 11.56
C GLU A 472 13.35 -31.91 12.43
N GLN A 473 12.23 -32.35 11.84
CA GLN A 473 10.99 -32.80 12.48
C GLN A 473 10.44 -31.80 13.52
N GLY A 474 9.11 -31.63 13.55
CA GLY A 474 8.45 -30.83 14.57
C GLY A 474 8.13 -29.39 14.14
N GLU A 475 8.14 -28.48 15.11
CA GLU A 475 7.27 -27.29 15.11
C GLU A 475 7.86 -26.08 14.37
N ALA A 476 9.10 -26.20 13.86
CA ALA A 476 9.70 -25.18 13.00
C ALA A 476 8.86 -24.89 11.73
N LEU A 477 8.06 -25.89 11.31
CA LEU A 477 7.08 -25.77 10.22
C LEU A 477 6.00 -24.71 10.51
N ALA A 478 5.68 -24.48 11.79
CA ALA A 478 4.58 -23.61 12.17
C ALA A 478 4.89 -22.13 11.94
N ALA A 479 6.16 -21.70 11.85
CA ALA A 479 6.51 -20.31 11.58
C ALA A 479 6.18 -19.83 10.16
N TYR A 480 5.89 -20.76 9.24
CA TYR A 480 5.68 -20.46 7.84
C TYR A 480 4.29 -20.83 7.36
N ILE A 481 3.83 -20.15 6.32
CA ILE A 481 2.74 -20.62 5.47
C ILE A 481 3.25 -20.82 4.05
N LEU A 482 2.58 -21.69 3.31
CA LEU A 482 2.80 -21.87 1.89
C LEU A 482 1.65 -21.20 1.12
N MET A 483 2.00 -20.41 0.12
CA MET A 483 1.04 -19.72 -0.73
C MET A 483 1.30 -20.05 -2.20
N GLN A 484 0.23 -20.16 -2.99
CA GLN A 484 0.29 -20.19 -4.45
C GLN A 484 1.02 -18.94 -4.95
N ARG A 485 1.99 -19.12 -5.84
CA ARG A 485 2.60 -18.00 -6.55
C ARG A 485 1.63 -17.49 -7.62
N ILE A 486 1.44 -16.19 -7.66
CA ILE A 486 0.61 -15.50 -8.64
C ILE A 486 1.51 -15.04 -9.79
N PHE A 487 1.04 -15.17 -11.04
CA PHE A 487 1.80 -14.83 -12.25
C PHE A 487 1.09 -13.74 -13.09
N PRO A 488 1.28 -12.45 -12.75
CA PRO A 488 0.73 -11.36 -13.55
C PRO A 488 1.39 -11.24 -14.92
N LYS A 489 0.67 -10.64 -15.87
CA LYS A 489 1.20 -10.36 -17.20
C LYS A 489 2.30 -9.31 -17.09
N ALA A 490 3.51 -9.67 -17.50
CA ALA A 490 4.61 -8.73 -17.56
C ALA A 490 4.39 -7.71 -18.70
N SER A 491 4.79 -6.47 -18.46
CA SER A 491 4.78 -5.41 -19.47
C SER A 491 6.04 -4.57 -19.40
N LEU A 492 6.47 -4.09 -20.56
CA LEU A 492 7.64 -3.24 -20.70
C LEU A 492 7.30 -1.84 -20.16
N THR A 493 8.05 -1.37 -19.17
CA THR A 493 7.70 -0.17 -18.41
C THR A 493 8.93 0.73 -18.20
N PRO A 494 8.84 2.04 -18.49
CA PRO A 494 9.87 3.01 -18.15
C PRO A 494 9.85 3.32 -16.65
N LEU A 495 10.95 3.04 -15.96
CA LEU A 495 11.16 3.24 -14.53
C LEU A 495 12.15 4.39 -14.30
N VAL A 496 11.84 5.28 -13.36
CA VAL A 496 12.68 6.43 -13.00
C VAL A 496 13.24 6.28 -11.60
N ARG A 497 14.57 6.29 -11.47
CA ARG A 497 15.30 6.19 -10.19
C ARG A 497 16.53 7.09 -10.20
N GLY A 498 16.64 7.99 -9.24
CA GLY A 498 17.81 8.87 -9.11
C GLY A 498 18.01 9.83 -10.28
N GLY A 499 16.94 10.17 -11.00
CA GLY A 499 16.97 10.97 -12.23
C GLY A 499 17.19 10.17 -13.51
N ASP A 500 17.59 8.90 -13.40
CA ASP A 500 17.79 8.03 -14.56
C ASP A 500 16.50 7.28 -14.91
N CYS A 501 16.17 7.24 -16.20
CA CYS A 501 15.09 6.44 -16.75
C CYS A 501 15.64 5.21 -17.46
N PHE A 502 15.10 4.04 -17.14
CA PHE A 502 15.44 2.79 -17.80
C PHE A 502 14.17 1.96 -18.01
N GLU A 503 14.17 1.09 -19.00
CA GLU A 503 13.01 0.27 -19.35
C GLU A 503 13.27 -1.19 -19.00
N ASP A 504 12.28 -1.88 -18.43
CA ASP A 504 12.38 -3.30 -18.08
C ASP A 504 11.00 -3.99 -18.15
N LEU A 505 11.00 -5.32 -18.21
CA LEU A 505 9.79 -6.12 -18.07
C LEU A 505 9.37 -6.13 -16.61
N THR A 506 8.19 -5.60 -16.33
CA THR A 506 7.68 -5.39 -14.98
C THR A 506 6.33 -6.05 -14.76
N ILE A 507 6.03 -6.31 -13.49
CA ILE A 507 4.71 -6.70 -13.01
C ILE A 507 4.25 -5.72 -11.93
N SER A 508 2.93 -5.53 -11.85
CA SER A 508 2.32 -4.57 -10.94
C SER A 508 1.43 -5.24 -9.91
N GLU A 509 1.34 -4.59 -8.75
CA GLU A 509 0.62 -5.03 -7.56
C GLU A 509 -0.30 -3.90 -7.09
N LEU A 510 -1.60 -4.18 -7.05
CA LEU A 510 -2.64 -3.23 -6.67
C LEU A 510 -2.93 -3.35 -5.17
N GLY A 511 -2.61 -2.33 -4.40
CA GLY A 511 -3.06 -2.17 -3.02
C GLY A 511 -4.31 -1.30 -2.94
N ILE A 512 -5.38 -1.80 -2.34
CA ILE A 512 -6.58 -1.00 -2.03
C ILE A 512 -6.57 -0.67 -0.54
N TYR A 513 -6.63 0.63 -0.23
CA TYR A 513 -6.73 1.08 1.15
C TYR A 513 -8.16 0.95 1.67
N GLY A 514 -8.29 0.61 2.94
CA GLY A 514 -9.56 0.59 3.67
C GLY A 514 -9.44 1.39 4.97
N ALA A 515 -10.47 2.16 5.29
CA ALA A 515 -10.57 2.88 6.56
C ALA A 515 -11.83 2.45 7.32
N TYR A 516 -11.64 2.03 8.56
CA TYR A 516 -12.68 1.53 9.44
C TYR A 516 -12.66 2.27 10.77
N LEU A 517 -13.81 2.77 11.21
CA LEU A 517 -13.98 3.37 12.54
C LEU A 517 -15.34 2.96 13.08
N ARG A 518 -15.35 2.47 14.32
CA ARG A 518 -16.58 2.25 15.07
C ARG A 518 -16.46 2.74 16.49
N ASN A 519 -17.60 3.05 17.08
CA ASN A 519 -17.76 3.32 18.49
C ASN A 519 -18.86 2.41 19.03
N ARG A 520 -18.49 1.44 19.87
CA ARG A 520 -19.34 0.34 20.35
C ARG A 520 -19.97 -0.41 19.18
N ASP A 521 -21.29 -0.36 19.05
CA ASP A 521 -22.07 -1.03 18.02
C ASP A 521 -22.22 -0.21 16.73
N LYS A 522 -21.91 1.09 16.78
CA LYS A 522 -22.08 2.00 15.66
C LYS A 522 -20.82 2.04 14.79
N VAL A 523 -20.93 1.53 13.57
CA VAL A 523 -19.94 1.77 12.51
C VAL A 523 -20.07 3.21 12.03
N ILE A 524 -19.01 4.00 12.19
CA ILE A 524 -18.95 5.43 11.84
C ILE A 524 -18.33 5.60 10.46
N LEU A 525 -17.37 4.74 10.11
CA LEU A 525 -16.68 4.72 8.83
C LEU A 525 -16.40 3.26 8.45
N ASN A 526 -16.74 2.88 7.21
CA ASN A 526 -16.28 1.64 6.62
C ASN A 526 -16.15 1.84 5.11
N ASN A 527 -15.01 2.39 4.68
CA ASN A 527 -14.83 2.88 3.32
C ASN A 527 -13.64 2.21 2.63
N GLN A 528 -13.74 2.12 1.30
CA GLN A 528 -12.58 2.07 0.42
C GLN A 528 -11.93 3.47 0.37
N SER A 529 -10.62 3.55 0.54
CA SER A 529 -9.90 4.80 0.79
C SER A 529 -8.72 5.06 -0.13
N GLY A 530 -8.94 4.99 -1.43
CA GLY A 530 -7.90 5.16 -2.43
C GLY A 530 -7.11 3.87 -2.68
N TYR A 531 -5.99 4.01 -3.38
CA TYR A 531 -5.19 2.87 -3.82
C TYR A 531 -3.70 3.19 -3.85
N LEU A 532 -2.90 2.15 -4.01
CA LEU A 532 -1.48 2.18 -4.29
C LEU A 532 -1.22 1.20 -5.43
N MET A 533 -0.53 1.62 -6.48
CA MET A 533 0.05 0.67 -7.43
C MET A 533 1.55 0.61 -7.18
N ARG A 534 2.09 -0.61 -7.07
CA ARG A 534 3.53 -0.86 -6.99
C ARG A 534 3.95 -1.65 -8.22
N THR A 535 5.02 -1.21 -8.86
CA THR A 535 5.55 -1.89 -10.04
C THR A 535 6.98 -2.33 -9.77
N LYS A 536 7.31 -3.57 -10.12
CA LYS A 536 8.65 -4.15 -9.93
C LYS A 536 9.10 -4.88 -11.19
N VAL A 537 10.41 -5.00 -11.37
CA VAL A 537 10.96 -5.87 -12.42
C VAL A 537 10.47 -7.30 -12.21
N SER A 538 10.05 -7.95 -13.29
CA SER A 538 9.38 -9.27 -13.29
C SER A 538 10.26 -10.38 -12.74
N SER A 539 11.58 -10.22 -12.86
CA SER A 539 12.61 -11.10 -12.28
C SER A 539 12.79 -10.93 -10.77
N SER A 540 12.28 -9.84 -10.17
CA SER A 540 12.39 -9.60 -8.73
C SER A 540 11.32 -10.36 -7.95
N ASN A 541 11.78 -11.20 -7.04
CA ASN A 541 10.91 -11.89 -6.10
C ASN A 541 10.26 -10.93 -5.09
N GLU A 542 10.95 -9.85 -4.71
CA GLU A 542 10.51 -8.89 -3.68
C GLU A 542 9.85 -7.63 -4.26
N GLY A 543 8.95 -6.99 -3.50
CA GLY A 543 8.10 -5.87 -3.97
C GLY A 543 8.09 -4.60 -3.11
N GLY A 544 8.92 -4.50 -2.08
CA GLY A 544 8.96 -3.32 -1.21
C GLY A 544 9.60 -2.10 -1.89
N VAL A 545 8.87 -0.98 -2.03
CA VAL A 545 9.43 0.30 -2.50
C VAL A 545 10.44 0.84 -1.48
N ALA A 546 10.09 0.87 -0.19
CA ALA A 546 11.00 1.30 0.88
C ALA A 546 12.25 0.42 0.98
N ALA A 547 12.15 -0.85 0.60
CA ALA A 547 13.26 -1.80 0.54
C ALA A 547 14.10 -1.66 -0.75
N GLY A 548 13.58 -1.00 -1.79
CA GLY A 548 14.29 -0.68 -3.05
C GLY A 548 14.00 -1.65 -4.21
N PHE A 549 13.05 -2.57 -4.04
CA PHE A 549 12.72 -3.58 -5.05
C PHE A 549 11.69 -3.07 -6.07
N ALA A 550 10.71 -2.29 -5.62
CA ALA A 550 9.64 -1.74 -6.46
C ALA A 550 9.74 -0.22 -6.60
N VAL A 551 8.95 0.33 -7.52
CA VAL A 551 8.68 1.75 -7.68
C VAL A 551 7.21 2.05 -7.39
N LEU A 552 6.89 3.31 -7.09
CA LEU A 552 5.52 3.81 -7.06
C LEU A 552 4.95 3.90 -8.46
N ASP A 553 3.66 3.63 -8.59
CA ASP A 553 2.95 3.69 -9.86
C ASP A 553 1.50 4.14 -9.61
N SER A 554 0.75 4.42 -10.66
CA SER A 554 -0.70 4.58 -10.60
C SER A 554 -1.38 3.67 -11.62
N VAL A 555 -2.71 3.75 -11.68
CA VAL A 555 -3.51 2.91 -12.59
C VAL A 555 -3.97 3.70 -13.80
N LEU A 556 -3.93 3.09 -14.97
CA LEU A 556 -4.68 3.48 -16.15
C LEU A 556 -5.73 2.40 -16.43
N LEU A 557 -7.00 2.71 -16.19
CA LEU A 557 -8.08 1.75 -16.41
C LEU A 557 -8.22 1.41 -17.89
N THR A 558 -8.37 0.13 -18.24
CA THR A 558 -8.42 -0.33 -19.65
C THR A 558 -9.80 -0.73 -20.16
N ASP A 559 -10.77 -1.02 -19.29
CA ASP A 559 -12.06 -1.57 -19.70
C ASP A 559 -13.04 -0.45 -20.08
N GLU A 560 -12.81 0.14 -21.25
CA GLU A 560 -13.85 0.78 -22.05
C GLU A 560 -13.72 0.21 -23.46
N LEU A 561 -14.59 -0.72 -23.81
CA LEU A 561 -14.72 -1.19 -25.18
C LEU A 561 -15.60 -0.19 -25.93
N GLY A 562 -14.97 0.80 -26.58
CA GLY A 562 -15.64 1.66 -27.54
C GLY A 562 -15.88 0.90 -28.84
N ILE A 563 -17.15 0.67 -29.21
CA ILE A 563 -17.48 0.21 -30.56
C ILE A 563 -17.32 1.39 -31.49
N THR A 564 -16.40 1.28 -32.45
CA THR A 564 -16.31 2.20 -33.58
C THR A 564 -17.13 1.60 -34.71
N LEU A 565 -18.32 2.15 -34.96
CA LEU A 565 -19.08 1.81 -36.17
C LEU A 565 -18.37 2.45 -37.36
N CYS A 566 -18.26 1.75 -38.48
CA CYS A 566 -17.84 2.32 -39.76
C CYS A 566 -18.92 2.01 -40.80
N ASP A 567 -19.00 2.80 -41.87
CA ASP A 567 -19.79 2.43 -43.05
C ASP A 567 -19.21 1.19 -43.76
N GLU A 568 -19.91 0.70 -44.79
CA GLU A 568 -19.49 -0.46 -45.59
C GLU A 568 -18.13 -0.28 -46.32
N TYR A 569 -17.60 0.95 -46.35
CA TYR A 569 -16.33 1.31 -46.96
C TYR A 569 -15.23 1.59 -45.92
N GLY A 570 -15.53 1.45 -44.62
CA GLY A 570 -14.57 1.67 -43.53
C GLY A 570 -14.45 3.11 -43.04
N ASN A 571 -15.34 4.02 -43.45
CA ASN A 571 -15.35 5.41 -42.96
C ASN A 571 -16.09 5.54 -41.64
N LEU A 572 -15.58 6.37 -40.73
CA LEU A 572 -16.23 6.68 -39.46
C LEU A 572 -17.55 7.45 -39.69
N PRO A 573 -18.62 7.21 -38.90
CA PRO A 573 -19.85 7.98 -38.98
C PRO A 573 -19.61 9.40 -38.47
N LEU A 574 -19.69 10.34 -39.41
CA LEU A 574 -19.50 11.76 -39.19
C LEU A 574 -20.86 12.41 -38.97
N ILE A 575 -21.01 13.14 -37.86
CA ILE A 575 -22.16 14.02 -37.64
C ILE A 575 -21.87 15.30 -38.41
N VAL A 576 -22.73 15.63 -39.38
CA VAL A 576 -22.69 16.89 -40.12
C VAL A 576 -23.88 17.77 -39.75
N ASP A 577 -23.68 19.08 -39.68
CA ASP A 577 -24.79 20.03 -39.47
C ASP A 577 -25.69 20.16 -40.70
N GLY A 578 -26.76 20.96 -40.60
CA GLY A 578 -27.69 21.21 -41.70
C GLY A 578 -27.08 21.88 -42.94
N GLU A 579 -25.83 22.33 -42.88
CA GLU A 579 -25.05 22.88 -44.00
C GLU A 579 -23.98 21.89 -44.51
N GLY A 580 -23.93 20.67 -43.99
CA GLY A 580 -22.97 19.63 -44.39
C GLY A 580 -21.58 19.78 -43.78
N ARG A 581 -21.42 20.59 -42.72
CA ARG A 581 -20.12 20.77 -42.04
C ARG A 581 -19.97 19.78 -40.90
N LEU A 582 -18.76 19.23 -40.77
CA LEU A 582 -18.40 18.18 -39.83
C LEU A 582 -18.43 18.71 -38.37
N PHE A 583 -19.26 18.10 -37.51
CA PHE A 583 -19.55 18.55 -36.15
C PHE A 583 -19.27 17.48 -35.07
N GLY A 584 -19.01 16.20 -35.42
CA GLY A 584 -18.61 15.19 -34.44
C GLY A 584 -18.50 13.75 -34.98
N LEU A 585 -18.06 12.82 -34.13
CA LEU A 585 -18.07 11.37 -34.35
C LEU A 585 -19.19 10.74 -33.50
N ALA A 586 -19.97 9.81 -34.07
CA ALA A 586 -21.03 9.11 -33.34
C ALA A 586 -20.53 7.77 -32.76
N TRP A 587 -20.59 7.59 -31.43
CA TRP A 587 -20.38 6.30 -30.77
C TRP A 587 -21.51 6.00 -29.76
N GLU A 588 -21.94 4.73 -29.69
CA GLU A 588 -22.76 4.18 -28.60
C GLU A 588 -22.15 2.83 -28.17
N GLY A 589 -21.91 2.63 -26.87
CA GLY A 589 -21.21 1.45 -26.35
C GLY A 589 -22.16 0.30 -25.96
N VAL A 590 -21.77 -0.94 -26.27
CA VAL A 590 -22.44 -2.17 -25.78
C VAL A 590 -21.51 -2.93 -24.84
N CYS A 591 -22.04 -3.37 -23.69
CA CYS A 591 -21.35 -4.20 -22.71
C CYS A 591 -21.28 -5.67 -23.18
N PHE A 592 -20.13 -6.09 -23.70
CA PHE A 592 -19.90 -7.46 -24.18
C PHE A 592 -19.90 -8.52 -23.06
N GLU A 593 -19.56 -8.14 -21.83
CA GLU A 593 -19.50 -9.08 -20.70
C GLU A 593 -20.89 -9.49 -20.18
N GLN A 594 -21.91 -8.62 -20.26
CA GLN A 594 -23.29 -9.02 -19.98
C GLN A 594 -23.85 -9.98 -21.05
N ALA A 595 -23.42 -9.85 -22.31
CA ALA A 595 -23.80 -10.78 -23.37
C ALA A 595 -23.11 -12.15 -23.19
N TRP A 596 -21.86 -12.15 -22.71
CA TRP A 596 -21.08 -13.37 -22.47
C TRP A 596 -21.49 -14.09 -21.17
N ALA A 597 -21.78 -13.36 -20.10
CA ALA A 597 -22.10 -13.90 -18.77
C ALA A 597 -23.50 -14.55 -18.67
N CYS A 598 -24.41 -14.29 -19.61
CA CYS A 598 -25.76 -14.87 -19.61
C CYS A 598 -25.93 -16.14 -20.44
N ALA A 599 -24.83 -16.74 -20.96
CA ALA A 599 -24.86 -17.98 -21.77
C ALA A 599 -25.98 -17.97 -22.82
N VAL A 600 -26.14 -16.83 -23.51
CA VAL A 600 -27.16 -16.67 -24.53
C VAL A 600 -26.75 -17.56 -25.70
N SER A 601 -27.50 -18.65 -25.95
CA SER A 601 -27.28 -19.48 -27.13
C SER A 601 -27.31 -18.60 -28.39
N SER A 602 -26.56 -18.97 -29.42
CA SER A 602 -26.52 -18.24 -30.70
C SER A 602 -27.92 -17.90 -31.24
N THR A 603 -28.92 -18.73 -30.93
CA THR A 603 -30.35 -18.54 -31.20
C THR A 603 -31.02 -17.41 -30.42
N ALA A 604 -30.73 -17.23 -29.13
CA ALA A 604 -31.30 -16.14 -28.33
C ALA A 604 -30.61 -14.79 -28.60
N PHE A 605 -29.32 -14.81 -28.97
CA PHE A 605 -28.60 -13.64 -29.48
C PHE A 605 -29.18 -13.23 -30.84
N ALA A 606 -29.37 -14.18 -31.75
CA ALA A 606 -30.05 -13.95 -33.03
C ALA A 606 -31.48 -13.43 -32.86
N ALA A 607 -32.23 -13.91 -31.86
CA ALA A 607 -33.59 -13.43 -31.58
C ALA A 607 -33.61 -11.99 -31.04
N LYS A 608 -32.66 -11.60 -30.19
CA LYS A 608 -32.56 -10.24 -29.63
C LYS A 608 -32.01 -9.24 -30.67
N LEU A 609 -31.05 -9.68 -31.49
CA LEU A 609 -30.58 -8.96 -32.67
C LEU A 609 -31.72 -8.78 -33.69
N ALA A 610 -32.50 -9.83 -33.96
CA ALA A 610 -33.67 -9.76 -34.82
C ALA A 610 -34.75 -8.83 -34.23
N ALA A 611 -34.97 -8.81 -32.91
CA ALA A 611 -35.89 -7.88 -32.25
C ALA A 611 -35.44 -6.41 -32.36
N MET A 612 -34.13 -6.13 -32.25
CA MET A 612 -33.58 -4.79 -32.48
C MET A 612 -33.68 -4.37 -33.96
N LEU A 613 -33.50 -5.31 -34.88
CA LEU A 613 -33.62 -5.07 -36.33
C LEU A 613 -35.08 -5.00 -36.82
N SER A 614 -36.04 -5.54 -36.07
CA SER A 614 -37.48 -5.56 -36.41
C SER A 614 -38.32 -4.53 -35.66
N ALA A 615 -37.74 -3.81 -34.69
CA ALA A 615 -38.32 -2.58 -34.18
C ALA A 615 -38.41 -1.57 -35.34
N THR A 616 -39.63 -1.10 -35.62
CA THR A 616 -39.98 -0.34 -36.81
C THR A 616 -39.14 0.95 -36.94
N PRO A 617 -38.70 1.35 -38.15
CA PRO A 617 -37.80 2.48 -38.32
C PRO A 617 -38.50 3.79 -37.92
N GLN A 618 -37.93 4.53 -36.96
CA GLN A 618 -38.12 5.98 -36.98
C GLN A 618 -37.24 6.51 -38.10
N THR A 619 -37.88 7.10 -39.09
CA THR A 619 -37.38 7.38 -40.45
C THR A 619 -36.25 8.41 -40.57
N ASP A 620 -35.44 8.65 -39.53
CA ASP A 620 -34.31 9.62 -39.59
C ASP A 620 -33.01 9.13 -38.91
N LYS A 621 -32.83 7.83 -38.65
CA LYS A 621 -31.55 7.29 -38.14
C LYS A 621 -31.10 6.04 -38.92
N LEU A 622 -29.84 6.08 -39.38
CA LEU A 622 -29.15 4.99 -40.09
C LEU A 622 -29.21 3.67 -39.31
N THR A 623 -29.60 2.60 -39.98
CA THR A 623 -29.62 1.21 -39.46
C THR A 623 -28.72 0.31 -40.30
N TRP A 624 -27.49 0.04 -39.84
CA TRP A 624 -26.68 -1.11 -40.28
C TRP A 624 -25.71 -1.56 -39.16
N ALA A 625 -25.41 -2.86 -39.11
CA ALA A 625 -24.41 -3.47 -38.22
C ALA A 625 -23.48 -4.37 -39.06
N ALA A 626 -22.17 -4.16 -38.94
CA ALA A 626 -21.14 -5.00 -39.55
C ALA A 626 -20.14 -5.47 -38.47
N PHE A 627 -19.74 -6.74 -38.53
CA PHE A 627 -18.75 -7.32 -37.62
C PHE A 627 -17.43 -7.55 -38.37
N GLY A 628 -16.36 -6.92 -37.89
CA GLY A 628 -14.99 -7.22 -38.29
C GLY A 628 -14.17 -7.53 -37.04
N GLY A 629 -13.95 -8.82 -36.76
CA GLY A 629 -12.90 -9.23 -35.84
C GLY A 629 -11.57 -9.22 -36.60
N ALA A 630 -10.68 -8.31 -36.25
CA ALA A 630 -9.27 -8.41 -36.62
C ALA A 630 -8.50 -8.79 -35.36
N TYR A 631 -8.18 -10.08 -35.27
CA TYR A 631 -7.04 -10.56 -34.50
C TYR A 631 -5.79 -10.21 -35.28
N ASP A 632 -4.78 -9.67 -34.61
CA ASP A 632 -3.39 -9.79 -35.04
C ASP A 632 -2.57 -10.32 -33.85
N PHE A 633 -1.73 -11.31 -34.16
CA PHE A 633 -0.99 -12.19 -33.26
C PHE A 633 0.12 -11.50 -32.46
#